data_AF-E3LNT6-F1
#
_entry.id   AF-E3LNT6-F1
#
_cell.length_a   1.000
_cell.length_b   1.000
_cell.length_c   1.000
_cell.angle_alpha   90.00
_cell.angle_beta   90.00
_cell.angle_gamma   90.00
#
_symmetry.space_group_name_H-M   'P 1'
#
loop_
_entity.id
_entity.type
_entity.pdbx_description
1 polymer ?
#
loop_
_entity_poly.entity_id
_entity_poly.type
_entity_poly.pdbx_seq_one_letter_code
_entity_poly.pdbx_strand_id
1 'polypeptide(L)'
;MEVKNLFILFYLFLFSFNNVSGYNFLVISPVYGFSHMKCMAAIANQLADAGHQVTYFQPFVVELFQNHDLIKNPNIKVIDFWHDEEGRKNLPSDGVLSDAWTSVKYQSDIGVKIFAPRVLHSAFQHMCRRMFEDKELHKMLKEQKFDVVLSETFDFCGLYLADYLEMPAIISVFTGSKLSAITDALGEPSFLHYYPSPSSNFGPKISLYDRMNNLWYKLLSTSAFGELFDRQYSDISKIMNGTVRHWKPILGDVTYHFANSNPYLDFVVPTIPKVVPIGGYTMDYKQVPPVSKELDTILNLRPYNVFISYGTMVASKYMPDDYKHAMINLFKHNQNVTFLWKYENAEKKYIKENIPENVHLSKWFPQQSLLADKRVNLFITHGGLGSTMELAYAAKTGIVTPLFAEQPSNAQMLARHGSVEVYSKHDIPNWKKQSDLLRKMLIDEKYQIAANRLAEILNHQPINPKDLVLKHAENAARFGKMPSLTPFAKDMGFLEFYNLDIIVYCISFALFAIYGAIETFLFVKKCFVTRRVKTE
;
A
#
# COMPACT_ATOMS: atom_id res chain seq x y z
N MET A 1 -28.72 -33.23 45.35
CA MET A 1 -27.96 -31.97 45.18
C MET A 1 -28.85 -30.86 45.73
N GLU A 2 -28.46 -30.22 46.84
CA GLU A 2 -29.28 -29.16 47.44
C GLU A 2 -29.43 -27.98 46.48
N VAL A 3 -30.60 -27.33 46.46
CA VAL A 3 -30.92 -26.17 45.61
C VAL A 3 -29.84 -25.07 45.70
N LYS A 4 -29.23 -24.94 46.88
CA LYS A 4 -28.10 -24.03 47.16
C LYS A 4 -26.87 -24.31 46.28
N ASN A 5 -26.56 -25.57 46.02
CA ASN A 5 -25.42 -25.96 45.16
C ASN A 5 -25.71 -25.67 43.68
N LEU A 6 -26.98 -25.70 43.26
CA LEU A 6 -27.38 -25.29 41.91
C LEU A 6 -27.18 -23.78 41.69
N PHE A 7 -27.54 -22.95 42.68
CA PHE A 7 -27.30 -21.50 42.63
C PHE A 7 -25.82 -21.16 42.62
N ILE A 8 -25.00 -21.83 43.44
CA ILE A 8 -23.55 -21.61 43.44
C ILE A 8 -22.93 -22.01 42.11
N LEU A 9 -23.34 -23.13 41.51
CA LEU A 9 -22.91 -23.54 40.17
C LEU A 9 -23.38 -22.56 39.09
N PHE A 10 -24.58 -22.00 39.19
CA PHE A 10 -25.09 -20.99 38.26
C PHE A 10 -24.34 -19.66 38.38
N TYR A 11 -24.02 -19.20 39.59
CA TYR A 11 -23.19 -18.01 39.81
C TYR A 11 -21.74 -18.24 39.37
N LEU A 12 -21.14 -19.40 39.66
CA LEU A 12 -19.81 -19.76 39.15
C LEU A 12 -19.81 -19.86 37.62
N PHE A 13 -20.86 -20.39 37.00
CA PHE A 13 -21.05 -20.40 35.55
C PHE A 13 -21.20 -18.98 34.99
N LEU A 14 -21.95 -18.09 35.66
CA LEU A 14 -22.07 -16.67 35.31
C LEU A 14 -20.74 -15.91 35.43
N PHE A 15 -19.93 -16.21 36.46
CA PHE A 15 -18.56 -15.68 36.62
C PHE A 15 -17.53 -16.36 35.69
N SER A 16 -17.86 -17.53 35.13
CA SER A 16 -17.05 -18.23 34.12
C SER A 16 -17.22 -17.62 32.73
N PHE A 17 -18.30 -16.86 32.50
CA PHE A 17 -18.28 -15.86 31.44
C PHE A 17 -17.34 -14.75 31.91
N ASN A 18 -16.06 -14.89 31.59
CA ASN A 18 -15.19 -13.73 31.50
C ASN A 18 -16.00 -12.66 30.76
N ASN A 19 -16.18 -11.49 31.39
CA ASN A 19 -16.61 -10.30 30.67
C ASN A 19 -15.55 -10.07 29.59
N VAL A 20 -15.73 -10.67 28.41
CA VAL A 20 -14.98 -10.32 27.22
C VAL A 20 -15.53 -8.96 26.83
N SER A 21 -15.03 -7.93 27.51
CA SER A 21 -15.30 -6.55 27.15
C SER A 21 -14.61 -6.34 25.81
N GLY A 22 -15.39 -6.32 24.73
CA GLY A 22 -14.90 -5.85 23.45
C GLY A 22 -14.46 -4.40 23.57
N TYR A 23 -13.30 -4.06 23.02
CA TYR A 23 -12.89 -2.66 22.88
C TYR A 23 -13.78 -1.95 21.85
N ASN A 24 -13.82 -0.63 21.90
CA ASN A 24 -14.55 0.22 20.98
C ASN A 24 -13.60 0.87 19.97
N PHE A 25 -13.68 0.45 18.71
CA PHE A 25 -12.83 0.93 17.62
C PHE A 25 -13.58 1.88 16.69
N LEU A 26 -12.92 2.96 16.30
CA LEU A 26 -13.32 3.78 15.16
C LEU A 26 -12.40 3.50 13.98
N VAL A 27 -12.95 3.14 12.84
CA VAL A 27 -12.21 2.97 11.58
C VAL A 27 -12.65 4.08 10.62
N ILE A 28 -11.74 4.99 10.30
CA ILE A 28 -11.95 6.10 9.35
C ILE A 28 -11.46 5.65 7.98
N SER A 29 -12.36 5.56 7.01
CA SER A 29 -12.06 5.09 5.66
C SER A 29 -12.73 5.96 4.59
N PRO A 30 -12.01 6.95 4.02
CA PRO A 30 -12.53 7.76 2.94
C PRO A 30 -12.95 6.93 1.71
N VAL A 31 -14.12 7.24 1.15
CA VAL A 31 -14.60 6.64 -0.11
C VAL A 31 -13.94 7.38 -1.27
N TYR A 32 -12.75 6.92 -1.66
CA TYR A 32 -11.97 7.48 -2.77
C TYR A 32 -11.48 6.40 -3.73
N GLY A 33 -10.78 5.39 -3.22
CA GLY A 33 -10.26 4.27 -4.01
C GLY A 33 -10.79 2.94 -3.50
N PHE A 34 -11.40 2.14 -4.37
CA PHE A 34 -12.02 0.86 -3.97
C PHE A 34 -11.04 -0.09 -3.26
N SER A 35 -9.77 -0.13 -3.69
CA SER A 35 -8.72 -0.94 -3.03
C SER A 35 -8.44 -0.49 -1.60
N HIS A 36 -8.44 0.82 -1.35
CA HIS A 36 -8.24 1.41 -0.03
C HIS A 36 -9.40 1.05 0.90
N MET A 37 -10.62 1.26 0.41
CA MET A 37 -11.85 0.90 1.13
C MET A 37 -11.89 -0.60 1.46
N LYS A 38 -11.54 -1.48 0.50
CA LYS A 38 -11.49 -2.93 0.73
C LYS A 38 -10.53 -3.31 1.86
N CYS A 39 -9.37 -2.67 1.91
CA CYS A 39 -8.36 -2.88 2.95
C CYS A 39 -8.89 -2.44 4.33
N MET A 40 -9.36 -1.20 4.45
CA MET A 40 -9.85 -0.66 5.71
C MET A 40 -11.10 -1.41 6.21
N ALA A 41 -12.02 -1.76 5.32
CA ALA A 41 -13.21 -2.54 5.66
C ALA A 41 -12.85 -3.94 6.16
N ALA A 42 -11.81 -4.59 5.60
CA ALA A 42 -11.37 -5.88 6.09
C ALA A 42 -10.83 -5.81 7.53
N ILE A 43 -10.11 -4.73 7.89
CA ILE A 43 -9.71 -4.50 9.28
C ILE A 43 -10.94 -4.35 10.17
N ALA A 44 -11.92 -3.54 9.77
CA ALA A 44 -13.15 -3.32 10.53
C ALA A 44 -13.94 -4.61 10.75
N ASN A 45 -14.16 -5.41 9.69
CA ASN A 45 -14.81 -6.71 9.78
C ASN A 45 -14.07 -7.64 10.74
N GLN A 46 -12.75 -7.71 10.64
CA GLN A 46 -11.95 -8.60 11.48
C GLN A 46 -12.02 -8.22 12.97
N LEU A 47 -12.01 -6.93 13.30
CA LEU A 47 -12.19 -6.45 14.67
C LEU A 47 -13.59 -6.80 15.20
N ALA A 48 -14.63 -6.63 14.38
CA ALA A 48 -15.99 -6.98 14.76
C ALA A 48 -16.21 -8.49 14.90
N ASP A 49 -15.60 -9.29 14.03
CA ASP A 49 -15.61 -10.76 14.09
C ASP A 49 -14.93 -11.29 15.35
N ALA A 50 -13.95 -10.54 15.89
CA ALA A 50 -13.32 -10.81 17.18
C ALA A 50 -14.15 -10.39 18.41
N GLY A 51 -15.35 -9.83 18.19
CA GLY A 51 -16.28 -9.43 19.26
C GLY A 51 -16.10 -8.01 19.77
N HIS A 52 -15.36 -7.15 19.05
CA HIS A 52 -15.22 -5.74 19.40
C HIS A 52 -16.37 -4.88 18.86
N GLN A 53 -16.63 -3.75 19.52
CA GLN A 53 -17.54 -2.74 18.99
C GLN A 53 -16.79 -1.93 17.94
N VAL A 54 -17.34 -1.83 16.73
CA VAL A 54 -16.68 -1.14 15.62
C VAL A 54 -17.63 -0.14 15.01
N THR A 55 -17.18 1.11 14.94
CA THR A 55 -17.81 2.16 14.12
C THR A 55 -16.96 2.38 12.88
N TYR A 56 -17.57 2.25 11.71
CA TYR A 56 -16.93 2.48 10.42
C TYR A 56 -17.40 3.83 9.86
N PHE A 57 -16.53 4.83 9.89
CA PHE A 57 -16.80 6.19 9.45
C PHE A 57 -16.31 6.41 8.03
N GLN A 58 -17.22 6.83 7.14
CA GLN A 58 -17.01 6.92 5.70
C GLN A 58 -17.18 8.35 5.19
N PRO A 59 -16.11 9.13 5.08
CA PRO A 59 -16.12 10.39 4.32
C PRO A 59 -16.22 10.13 2.81
N PHE A 60 -17.29 10.57 2.16
CA PHE A 60 -17.52 10.35 0.73
C PHE A 60 -16.79 11.34 -0.16
N VAL A 61 -15.57 11.00 -0.58
CA VAL A 61 -14.73 11.85 -1.46
C VAL A 61 -15.13 11.72 -2.93
N VAL A 62 -15.69 10.58 -3.34
CA VAL A 62 -16.26 10.35 -4.67
C VAL A 62 -17.59 9.58 -4.58
N GLU A 63 -18.48 9.79 -5.54
CA GLU A 63 -19.76 9.07 -5.63
C GLU A 63 -19.63 7.70 -6.31
N LEU A 64 -18.54 7.46 -7.06
CA LEU A 64 -18.35 6.27 -7.89
C LEU A 64 -18.49 4.95 -7.11
N PHE A 65 -18.08 4.95 -5.84
CA PHE A 65 -18.04 3.76 -5.01
C PHE A 65 -19.13 3.72 -3.94
N GLN A 66 -20.19 4.52 -4.07
CA GLN A 66 -21.17 4.67 -3.00
C GLN A 66 -21.96 3.40 -2.65
N ASN A 67 -22.27 2.57 -3.64
CA ASN A 67 -23.09 1.36 -3.48
C ASN A 67 -22.22 0.12 -3.25
N HIS A 68 -21.20 0.21 -2.40
CA HIS A 68 -20.32 -0.91 -2.11
C HIS A 68 -20.87 -1.80 -0.99
N ASP A 69 -20.45 -3.06 -0.97
CA ASP A 69 -20.82 -4.05 0.05
C ASP A 69 -19.52 -4.64 0.64
N LEU A 70 -18.78 -3.80 1.37
CA LEU A 70 -17.48 -4.17 1.95
C LEU A 70 -17.57 -4.50 3.44
N ILE A 71 -18.56 -3.95 4.15
CA ILE A 71 -18.87 -4.27 5.53
C ILE A 71 -19.79 -5.49 5.53
N LYS A 72 -19.29 -6.60 6.07
CA LYS A 72 -19.96 -7.90 6.07
C LYS A 72 -20.54 -8.25 7.43
N ASN A 73 -19.90 -7.79 8.50
CA ASN A 73 -20.39 -8.00 9.85
C ASN A 73 -21.51 -7.00 10.18
N PRO A 74 -22.74 -7.45 10.48
CA PRO A 74 -23.90 -6.58 10.71
C PRO A 74 -23.81 -5.80 12.03
N ASN A 75 -22.90 -6.16 12.95
CA ASN A 75 -22.71 -5.46 14.22
C ASN A 75 -21.87 -4.17 14.06
N ILE A 76 -21.32 -3.92 12.86
CA ILE A 76 -20.56 -2.70 12.59
C ILE A 76 -21.53 -1.54 12.39
N LYS A 77 -21.35 -0.48 13.18
CA LYS A 77 -22.09 0.78 12.99
C LYS A 77 -21.44 1.57 11.86
N VAL A 78 -22.15 1.73 10.75
CA VAL A 78 -21.67 2.53 9.60
C VAL A 78 -22.16 3.98 9.73
N ILE A 79 -21.26 4.93 9.49
CA ILE A 79 -21.57 6.37 9.46
C ILE A 79 -21.12 6.92 8.11
N ASP A 80 -22.09 7.20 7.25
CA ASP A 80 -21.86 7.84 5.96
C ASP A 80 -21.83 9.35 6.08
N PHE A 81 -20.73 9.98 5.65
CA PHE A 81 -20.54 11.42 5.75
C PHE A 81 -20.32 12.03 4.37
N TRP A 82 -21.31 12.81 3.94
CA TRP A 82 -21.41 13.31 2.57
C TRP A 82 -20.95 14.75 2.43
N HIS A 83 -20.50 15.10 1.23
CA HIS A 83 -20.19 16.49 0.88
C HIS A 83 -21.40 17.41 0.98
N ASP A 84 -21.11 18.66 1.35
CA ASP A 84 -21.97 19.81 1.14
C ASP A 84 -22.06 20.20 -0.35
N GLU A 85 -22.84 21.24 -0.66
CA GLU A 85 -23.06 21.68 -2.04
C GLU A 85 -21.76 22.08 -2.75
N GLU A 86 -20.83 22.72 -2.05
CA GLU A 86 -19.54 23.14 -2.60
C GLU A 86 -18.67 21.93 -2.92
N GLY A 87 -18.56 20.97 -2.00
CA GLY A 87 -17.80 19.74 -2.22
C GLY A 87 -18.33 18.94 -3.40
N ARG A 88 -19.65 18.82 -3.55
CA ARG A 88 -20.27 18.10 -4.68
C ARG A 88 -19.93 18.72 -6.04
N LYS A 89 -19.82 20.06 -6.12
CA LYS A 89 -19.41 20.76 -7.36
C LYS A 89 -17.95 20.52 -7.74
N ASN A 90 -17.11 20.12 -6.79
CA ASN A 90 -15.67 19.93 -6.96
C ASN A 90 -15.24 18.46 -6.88
N LEU A 91 -16.18 17.51 -7.02
CA LEU A 91 -15.85 16.10 -7.05
C LEU A 91 -14.92 15.77 -8.23
N PRO A 92 -13.94 14.87 -8.04
CA PRO A 92 -13.12 14.37 -9.14
C PRO A 92 -13.98 13.75 -10.25
N SER A 93 -13.66 14.06 -11.50
CA SER A 93 -14.38 13.51 -12.66
C SER A 93 -14.08 12.02 -12.90
N ASP A 94 -15.05 11.29 -13.46
CA ASP A 94 -14.81 9.92 -13.95
C ASP A 94 -13.73 9.94 -15.03
N GLY A 95 -12.76 9.02 -14.92
CA GLY A 95 -11.66 8.93 -15.85
C GLY A 95 -10.56 9.98 -15.68
N VAL A 96 -10.43 10.66 -14.53
CA VAL A 96 -9.33 11.61 -14.27
C VAL A 96 -7.93 10.99 -14.47
N LEU A 97 -7.82 9.66 -14.34
CA LEU A 97 -6.59 8.88 -14.57
C LEU A 97 -6.58 8.14 -15.93
N SER A 98 -7.48 8.48 -16.87
CA SER A 98 -7.57 7.77 -18.15
C SER A 98 -6.27 7.86 -18.97
N ASP A 99 -5.55 8.97 -18.86
CA ASP A 99 -4.28 9.16 -19.56
C ASP A 99 -3.14 8.33 -18.94
N ALA A 100 -3.35 7.62 -17.82
CA ALA A 100 -2.36 6.71 -17.25
C ALA A 100 -2.00 5.54 -18.19
N TRP A 101 -2.87 5.21 -19.16
CA TRP A 101 -2.57 4.23 -20.19
C TRP A 101 -1.33 4.58 -21.03
N THR A 102 -1.12 5.86 -21.33
CA THR A 102 -0.06 6.33 -22.25
C THR A 102 0.94 7.27 -21.60
N SER A 103 0.52 7.99 -20.55
CA SER A 103 1.33 9.03 -19.94
C SER A 103 2.43 8.45 -19.05
N VAL A 104 3.65 8.94 -19.24
CA VAL A 104 4.81 8.62 -18.39
C VAL A 104 4.77 9.35 -17.05
N LYS A 105 3.95 10.40 -16.91
CA LYS A 105 3.96 11.27 -15.71
C LYS A 105 3.62 10.51 -14.42
N TYR A 106 2.84 9.44 -14.52
CA TYR A 106 2.41 8.66 -13.36
C TYR A 106 3.39 7.56 -12.94
N GLN A 107 4.43 7.33 -13.72
CA GLN A 107 5.53 6.39 -13.43
C GLN A 107 6.87 7.12 -13.28
N SER A 108 6.89 8.43 -13.50
CA SER A 108 8.06 9.29 -13.36
C SER A 108 8.07 9.96 -11.98
N ASP A 109 9.19 9.89 -11.28
CA ASP A 109 9.36 10.49 -9.95
C ASP A 109 9.09 12.00 -9.94
N ILE A 110 9.55 12.70 -10.99
CA ILE A 110 9.29 14.14 -11.19
C ILE A 110 7.81 14.38 -11.44
N GLY A 111 7.18 13.56 -12.27
CA GLY A 111 5.74 13.64 -12.53
C GLY A 111 4.92 13.44 -11.26
N VAL A 112 5.26 12.42 -10.45
CA VAL A 112 4.63 12.18 -9.15
C VAL A 112 4.79 13.40 -8.24
N LYS A 113 6.00 13.96 -8.10
CA LYS A 113 6.23 15.16 -7.27
C LYS A 113 5.43 16.37 -7.73
N ILE A 114 5.30 16.59 -9.04
CA ILE A 114 4.57 17.75 -9.58
C ILE A 114 3.05 17.55 -9.47
N PHE A 115 2.53 16.40 -9.86
CA PHE A 115 1.09 16.23 -10.07
C PHE A 115 0.36 15.62 -8.87
N ALA A 116 0.95 14.61 -8.20
CA ALA A 116 0.24 13.86 -7.17
C ALA A 116 -0.23 14.73 -5.99
N PRO A 117 0.58 15.64 -5.42
CA PRO A 117 0.15 16.44 -4.28
C PRO A 117 -1.03 17.35 -4.63
N ARG A 118 -1.04 17.92 -5.85
CA ARG A 118 -2.09 18.84 -6.31
C ARG A 118 -3.40 18.10 -6.59
N VAL A 119 -3.32 16.97 -7.29
CA VAL A 119 -4.49 16.17 -7.66
C VAL A 119 -5.14 15.57 -6.41
N LEU A 120 -4.34 14.98 -5.51
CA LEU A 120 -4.85 14.40 -4.28
C LEU A 120 -5.39 15.47 -3.33
N HIS A 121 -4.67 16.58 -3.16
CA HIS A 121 -5.14 17.70 -2.34
C HIS A 121 -6.49 18.23 -2.84
N SER A 122 -6.61 18.46 -4.15
CA SER A 122 -7.88 18.90 -4.76
C SER A 122 -9.01 17.90 -4.53
N ALA A 123 -8.73 16.60 -4.52
CA ALA A 123 -9.74 15.57 -4.26
C ALA A 123 -10.21 15.59 -2.80
N PHE A 124 -9.30 15.71 -1.84
CA PHE A 124 -9.62 15.57 -0.41
C PHE A 124 -10.03 16.87 0.28
N GLN A 125 -9.58 18.04 -0.19
CA GLN A 125 -9.67 19.31 0.55
C GLN A 125 -11.08 19.67 1.03
N HIS A 126 -12.12 19.48 0.20
CA HIS A 126 -13.49 19.88 0.55
C HIS A 126 -14.09 18.94 1.60
N MET A 127 -13.77 17.64 1.54
CA MET A 127 -14.26 16.68 2.53
C MET A 127 -13.56 16.95 3.87
N CYS A 128 -12.25 17.18 3.81
CA CYS A 128 -11.45 17.57 4.96
C CYS A 128 -11.99 18.83 5.63
N ARG A 129 -12.23 19.91 4.85
CA ARG A 129 -12.86 21.14 5.34
C ARG A 129 -14.18 20.85 6.05
N ARG A 130 -15.08 20.14 5.37
CA ARG A 130 -16.42 19.82 5.87
C ARG A 130 -16.39 19.03 7.18
N MET A 131 -15.44 18.09 7.33
CA MET A 131 -15.24 17.31 8.56
C MET A 131 -14.85 18.23 9.73
N PHE A 132 -13.95 19.19 9.52
CA PHE A 132 -13.46 20.09 10.57
C PHE A 132 -14.42 21.23 10.94
N GLU A 133 -15.27 21.66 10.01
CA GLU A 133 -16.32 22.64 10.29
C GLU A 133 -17.51 22.04 11.07
N ASP A 134 -17.66 20.71 11.06
CA ASP A 134 -18.80 20.03 11.67
C ASP A 134 -18.63 19.79 13.18
N LYS A 135 -19.15 20.73 13.98
CA LYS A 135 -19.13 20.61 15.44
C LYS A 135 -19.98 19.45 15.96
N GLU A 136 -21.06 19.09 15.26
CA GLU A 136 -21.91 17.96 15.66
C GLU A 136 -21.21 16.63 15.39
N LEU A 137 -20.46 16.50 14.29
CA LEU A 137 -19.58 15.36 14.04
C LEU A 137 -18.55 15.22 15.16
N HIS A 138 -17.85 16.30 15.52
CA HIS A 138 -16.83 16.27 16.58
C HIS A 138 -17.42 15.82 17.92
N LYS A 139 -18.57 16.37 18.29
CA LYS A 139 -19.30 16.01 19.51
C LYS A 139 -19.72 14.54 19.49
N MET A 140 -20.35 14.10 18.39
CA MET A 140 -20.79 12.72 18.20
C MET A 140 -19.64 11.74 18.35
N LEU A 141 -18.49 11.99 17.69
CA LEU A 141 -17.32 11.12 17.76
C LEU A 141 -16.71 11.07 19.17
N LYS A 142 -16.63 12.20 19.89
CA LYS A 142 -16.13 12.23 21.28
C LYS A 142 -17.06 11.49 22.25
N GLU A 143 -18.37 11.61 22.08
CA GLU A 143 -19.36 10.97 22.97
C GLU A 143 -19.36 9.45 22.90
N GLN A 144 -18.91 8.86 21.78
CA GLN A 144 -18.81 7.40 21.62
C GLN A 144 -17.69 6.78 22.47
N LYS A 145 -16.70 7.55 22.96
CA LYS A 145 -15.57 7.07 23.79
C LYS A 145 -14.85 5.86 23.16
N PHE A 146 -14.24 6.08 22.01
CA PHE A 146 -13.42 5.05 21.34
C PHE A 146 -12.13 4.79 22.11
N ASP A 147 -11.72 3.53 22.19
CA ASP A 147 -10.43 3.10 22.75
C ASP A 147 -9.29 3.32 21.75
N VAL A 148 -9.57 3.06 20.46
CA VAL A 148 -8.59 3.18 19.37
C VAL A 148 -9.25 3.73 18.12
N VAL A 149 -8.53 4.63 17.44
CA VAL A 149 -8.88 5.07 16.09
C VAL A 149 -7.87 4.52 15.08
N LEU A 150 -8.39 3.93 14.01
CA LEU A 150 -7.63 3.52 12.84
C LEU A 150 -7.97 4.48 11.69
N SER A 151 -6.96 5.12 11.12
CA SER A 151 -7.14 6.00 9.96
C SER A 151 -6.01 5.81 8.97
N GLU A 152 -6.35 5.96 7.69
CA GLU A 152 -5.38 5.79 6.61
C GLU A 152 -4.34 6.93 6.57
N THR A 153 -3.09 6.63 6.22
CA THR A 153 -1.99 7.59 5.98
C THR A 153 -1.84 7.98 4.50
N PHE A 154 -2.85 7.71 3.69
CA PHE A 154 -2.91 8.15 2.29
C PHE A 154 -3.56 9.54 2.17
N ASP A 155 -4.64 9.75 2.94
CA ASP A 155 -5.28 11.03 3.22
C ASP A 155 -5.11 11.33 4.72
N PHE A 156 -4.43 12.41 5.08
CA PHE A 156 -4.10 12.69 6.49
C PHE A 156 -5.28 13.29 7.28
N CYS A 157 -6.39 13.64 6.63
CA CYS A 157 -7.53 14.32 7.27
C CYS A 157 -8.13 13.52 8.44
N GLY A 158 -8.24 12.19 8.32
CA GLY A 158 -8.72 11.33 9.40
C GLY A 158 -7.75 11.28 10.60
N LEU A 159 -6.44 11.32 10.36
CA LEU A 159 -5.42 11.37 11.42
C LEU A 159 -5.39 12.73 12.12
N TYR A 160 -5.55 13.83 11.38
CA TYR A 160 -5.74 15.15 12.00
C TYR A 160 -6.97 15.18 12.88
N LEU A 161 -8.09 14.61 12.42
CA LEU A 161 -9.33 14.58 13.19
C LEU A 161 -9.15 13.75 14.47
N ALA A 162 -8.54 12.57 14.37
CA ALA A 162 -8.28 11.72 15.53
C ALA A 162 -7.38 12.41 16.57
N ASP A 163 -6.33 13.10 16.12
CA ASP A 163 -5.44 13.86 17.01
C ASP A 163 -6.14 15.07 17.63
N TYR A 164 -6.87 15.86 16.83
CA TYR A 164 -7.62 17.03 17.28
C TYR A 164 -8.69 16.68 18.32
N LEU A 165 -9.31 15.50 18.19
CA LEU A 165 -10.27 15.01 19.16
C LEU A 165 -9.62 14.33 20.37
N GLU A 166 -8.28 14.31 20.46
CA GLU A 166 -7.49 13.74 21.55
C GLU A 166 -7.81 12.26 21.79
N MET A 167 -7.90 11.49 20.71
CA MET A 167 -8.24 10.06 20.78
C MET A 167 -7.18 9.27 21.59
N PRO A 168 -7.58 8.31 22.44
CA PRO A 168 -6.66 7.67 23.40
C PRO A 168 -5.50 6.93 22.74
N ALA A 169 -5.79 6.17 21.68
CA ALA A 169 -4.83 5.48 20.86
C ALA A 169 -5.11 5.72 19.37
N ILE A 170 -4.06 5.89 18.58
CA ILE A 170 -4.16 6.05 17.12
C ILE A 170 -3.28 4.99 16.48
N ILE A 171 -3.87 4.21 15.57
CA ILE A 171 -3.14 3.35 14.64
C ILE A 171 -3.27 3.97 13.25
N SER A 172 -2.13 4.30 12.67
CA SER A 172 -2.10 4.80 11.30
C SER A 172 -1.98 3.63 10.33
N VAL A 173 -2.73 3.63 9.23
CA VAL A 173 -2.78 2.49 8.29
C VAL A 173 -2.34 2.94 6.91
N PHE A 174 -1.39 2.25 6.29
CA PHE A 174 -1.09 2.44 4.87
C PHE A 174 -1.54 1.22 4.07
N THR A 175 -2.41 1.43 3.09
CA THR A 175 -2.94 0.36 2.24
C THR A 175 -1.98 -0.06 1.13
N GLY A 176 -0.92 0.71 0.90
CA GLY A 176 0.25 0.31 0.11
C GLY A 176 1.31 -0.41 0.95
N SER A 177 2.41 -0.83 0.31
CA SER A 177 3.47 -1.60 1.01
C SER A 177 4.29 -0.72 1.94
N LYS A 178 4.81 0.40 1.40
CA LYS A 178 5.59 1.37 2.17
C LYS A 178 5.43 2.77 1.58
N LEU A 179 5.30 3.77 2.45
CA LEU A 179 5.23 5.18 2.07
C LEU A 179 6.47 5.93 2.58
N SER A 180 7.39 6.29 1.71
CA SER A 180 8.65 6.95 2.09
C SER A 180 8.47 8.29 2.80
N ALA A 181 7.31 8.96 2.64
CA ALA A 181 7.06 10.26 3.25
C ALA A 181 6.89 10.22 4.77
N ILE A 182 6.48 9.07 5.32
CA ILE A 182 6.15 8.93 6.74
C ILE A 182 7.26 8.26 7.55
N THR A 183 8.29 7.70 6.90
CA THR A 183 9.34 6.92 7.57
C THR A 183 10.06 7.72 8.65
N ASP A 184 10.47 8.94 8.30
CA ASP A 184 11.23 9.81 9.20
C ASP A 184 10.36 10.24 10.40
N ALA A 185 9.08 10.51 10.17
CA ALA A 185 8.13 10.88 11.22
C ALA A 185 7.82 9.72 12.17
N LEU A 186 7.82 8.48 11.67
CA LEU A 186 7.69 7.27 12.48
C LEU A 186 8.98 6.92 13.25
N GLY A 187 10.13 7.47 12.84
CA GLY A 187 11.45 7.06 13.30
C GLY A 187 11.98 5.78 12.64
N GLU A 188 11.39 5.36 11.52
CA GLU A 188 11.83 4.18 10.78
C GLU A 188 13.11 4.51 9.97
N PRO A 189 14.20 3.72 10.11
CA PRO A 189 15.41 3.96 9.34
C PRO A 189 15.17 3.70 7.85
N SER A 190 15.37 4.72 7.02
CA SER A 190 15.20 4.59 5.57
C SER A 190 16.56 4.54 4.86
N PHE A 191 17.06 3.33 4.60
CA PHE A 191 18.29 3.14 3.82
C PHE A 191 17.98 3.03 2.32
N LEU A 192 18.68 3.83 1.52
CA LEU A 192 18.52 3.99 0.06
C LEU A 192 18.68 2.70 -0.76
N HIS A 193 19.27 1.65 -0.17
CA HIS A 193 19.67 0.44 -0.89
C HIS A 193 18.64 -0.69 -0.84
N TYR A 194 17.60 -0.59 0.00
CA TYR A 194 16.71 -1.71 0.25
C TYR A 194 15.42 -1.67 -0.57
N TYR A 195 14.97 -0.48 -0.97
CA TYR A 195 13.73 -0.29 -1.72
C TYR A 195 14.01 0.34 -3.09
N PRO A 196 13.85 -0.40 -4.21
CA PRO A 196 14.14 0.14 -5.53
C PRO A 196 13.05 1.13 -5.98
N SER A 197 13.47 2.12 -6.76
CA SER A 197 12.57 2.99 -7.52
C SER A 197 11.74 2.17 -8.53
N PRO A 198 10.50 2.59 -8.83
CA PRO A 198 9.68 2.03 -9.90
C PRO A 198 10.41 1.85 -11.25
N SER A 199 11.41 2.70 -11.55
CA SER A 199 12.17 2.69 -12.81
C SER A 199 13.57 2.05 -12.71
N SER A 200 13.92 1.43 -11.59
CA SER A 200 15.24 0.84 -11.36
C SER A 200 15.24 -0.69 -11.46
N ASN A 201 16.35 -1.26 -11.90
CA ASN A 201 16.62 -2.68 -11.76
C ASN A 201 16.92 -3.04 -10.30
N PHE A 202 16.65 -4.30 -9.93
CA PHE A 202 16.92 -4.85 -8.61
C PHE A 202 17.74 -6.15 -8.69
N GLY A 203 18.55 -6.43 -7.67
CA GLY A 203 19.33 -7.66 -7.55
C GLY A 203 20.77 -7.55 -8.08
N PRO A 204 21.43 -8.67 -8.47
CA PRO A 204 22.85 -8.73 -8.78
C PRO A 204 23.32 -7.82 -9.93
N LYS A 205 22.39 -7.33 -10.74
CA LYS A 205 22.66 -6.48 -11.91
C LYS A 205 22.41 -5.00 -11.66
N ILE A 206 22.27 -4.56 -10.40
CA ILE A 206 22.05 -3.15 -10.06
C ILE A 206 23.23 -2.28 -10.51
N SER A 207 22.94 -1.24 -11.30
CA SER A 207 23.94 -0.29 -11.80
C SER A 207 24.05 0.95 -10.91
N LEU A 208 25.07 1.79 -11.17
CA LEU A 208 25.15 3.12 -10.55
C LEU A 208 23.92 3.99 -10.88
N TYR A 209 23.43 3.89 -12.11
CA TYR A 209 22.24 4.61 -12.57
C TYR A 209 20.99 4.21 -11.76
N ASP A 210 20.80 2.90 -11.53
CA ASP A 210 19.69 2.39 -10.69
C ASP A 210 19.79 2.93 -9.25
N ARG A 211 21.00 2.97 -8.69
CA ARG A 211 21.23 3.52 -7.34
C ARG A 211 20.95 5.02 -7.26
N MET A 212 21.33 5.78 -8.28
CA MET A 212 21.01 7.21 -8.38
C MET A 212 19.50 7.42 -8.51
N ASN A 213 18.81 6.63 -9.33
CA ASN A 213 17.37 6.68 -9.47
C ASN A 213 16.65 6.32 -8.16
N ASN A 214 17.13 5.33 -7.40
CA ASN A 214 16.56 5.00 -6.08
C ASN A 214 16.68 6.18 -5.11
N LEU A 215 17.80 6.91 -5.14
CA LEU A 215 17.98 8.12 -4.34
C LEU A 215 17.02 9.23 -4.76
N TRP A 216 16.92 9.51 -6.06
CA TRP A 216 15.98 10.51 -6.55
C TRP A 216 14.53 10.17 -6.24
N TYR A 217 14.14 8.91 -6.43
CA TYR A 217 12.81 8.43 -6.08
C TYR A 217 12.51 8.64 -4.61
N LYS A 218 13.42 8.26 -3.70
CA LYS A 218 13.22 8.48 -2.26
C LYS A 218 12.96 9.96 -1.99
N LEU A 219 13.85 10.85 -2.46
CA LEU A 219 13.74 12.29 -2.21
C LEU A 219 12.44 12.90 -2.77
N LEU A 220 12.11 12.58 -4.01
CA LEU A 220 10.96 13.15 -4.71
C LEU A 220 9.62 12.59 -4.19
N SER A 221 9.53 11.27 -3.96
CA SER A 221 8.32 10.64 -3.43
C SER A 221 8.03 11.04 -1.99
N THR A 222 9.06 11.08 -1.12
CA THR A 222 8.95 11.60 0.26
C THR A 222 8.46 13.05 0.24
N SER A 223 9.04 13.89 -0.63
CA SER A 223 8.63 15.29 -0.75
C SER A 223 7.23 15.47 -1.34
N ALA A 224 6.75 14.56 -2.18
CA ALA A 224 5.42 14.64 -2.78
C ALA A 224 4.32 14.49 -1.73
N PHE A 225 4.31 13.37 -1.00
CA PHE A 225 3.31 13.16 0.06
C PHE A 225 3.52 14.09 1.26
N GLY A 226 4.75 14.47 1.59
CA GLY A 226 5.00 15.51 2.58
C GLY A 226 4.33 16.84 2.22
N GLU A 227 4.42 17.26 0.94
CA GLU A 227 3.72 18.46 0.46
C GLU A 227 2.20 18.32 0.50
N LEU A 228 1.64 17.14 0.17
CA LEU A 228 0.21 16.88 0.31
C LEU A 228 -0.24 17.11 1.77
N PHE A 229 0.46 16.52 2.72
CA PHE A 229 0.14 16.65 4.14
C PHE A 229 0.35 18.09 4.64
N ASP A 230 1.37 18.79 4.17
CA ASP A 230 1.58 20.21 4.49
C ASP A 230 0.47 21.13 3.93
N ARG A 231 -0.09 20.81 2.76
CA ARG A 231 -1.26 21.53 2.21
C ARG A 231 -2.50 21.28 3.05
N GLN A 232 -2.78 20.02 3.39
CA GLN A 232 -3.89 19.65 4.27
C GLN A 232 -3.76 20.31 5.65
N TYR A 233 -2.55 20.32 6.23
CA TYR A 233 -2.24 21.04 7.45
C TYR A 233 -2.59 22.53 7.34
N SER A 234 -2.15 23.19 6.27
CA SER A 234 -2.36 24.63 6.06
C SER A 234 -3.85 24.99 6.02
N ASP A 235 -4.66 24.18 5.34
CA ASP A 235 -6.10 24.42 5.24
C ASP A 235 -6.80 24.20 6.58
N ILE A 236 -6.53 23.08 7.24
CA ILE A 236 -7.13 22.76 8.54
C ILE A 236 -6.69 23.75 9.62
N SER A 237 -5.41 24.12 9.64
CA SER A 237 -4.86 25.08 10.61
C SER A 237 -5.56 26.44 10.52
N LYS A 238 -5.93 26.88 9.30
CA LYS A 238 -6.75 28.10 9.10
C LYS A 238 -8.17 27.93 9.64
N ILE A 239 -8.83 26.81 9.37
CA ILE A 239 -10.19 26.53 9.84
C ILE A 239 -10.23 26.49 11.38
N MET A 240 -9.19 25.91 11.97
CA MET A 240 -9.11 25.63 13.40
C MET A 240 -8.29 26.66 14.19
N ASN A 241 -7.98 27.82 13.61
CA ASN A 241 -7.21 28.90 14.26
C ASN A 241 -5.90 28.41 14.91
N GLY A 242 -5.19 27.47 14.27
CA GLY A 242 -3.90 26.96 14.72
C GLY A 242 -3.95 25.90 15.83
N THR A 243 -5.12 25.38 16.22
CA THR A 243 -5.20 24.36 17.30
C THR A 243 -4.79 22.95 16.86
N VAL A 244 -4.62 22.71 15.56
CA VAL A 244 -4.26 21.38 15.02
C VAL A 244 -2.73 21.28 14.90
N ARG A 245 -2.18 20.11 15.25
CA ARG A 245 -0.74 19.84 15.16
C ARG A 245 -0.29 19.53 13.73
N HIS A 246 1.00 19.72 13.46
CA HIS A 246 1.61 19.29 12.20
C HIS A 246 1.59 17.76 12.07
N TRP A 247 1.61 17.21 10.86
CA TRP A 247 1.45 15.76 10.64
C TRP A 247 2.61 14.92 11.20
N LYS A 248 3.84 15.47 11.24
CA LYS A 248 5.03 14.75 11.72
C LYS A 248 4.92 14.33 13.18
N PRO A 249 4.63 15.23 14.15
CA PRO A 249 4.45 14.83 15.55
C PRO A 249 3.24 13.90 15.75
N ILE A 250 2.19 14.04 14.94
CA ILE A 250 1.04 13.12 15.00
C ILE A 250 1.49 11.69 14.67
N LEU A 251 2.23 11.49 13.57
CA LEU A 251 2.82 10.19 13.24
C LEU A 251 3.83 9.71 14.27
N GLY A 252 4.60 10.63 14.87
CA GLY A 252 5.49 10.31 15.97
C GLY A 252 4.76 9.70 17.18
N ASP A 253 3.52 10.13 17.43
CA ASP A 253 2.72 9.75 18.59
C ASP A 253 1.78 8.56 18.36
N VAL A 254 1.62 8.09 17.11
CA VAL A 254 0.80 6.88 16.84
C VAL A 254 1.39 5.68 17.58
N THR A 255 0.51 4.83 18.09
CA THR A 255 0.89 3.61 18.80
C THR A 255 1.55 2.64 17.84
N TYR A 256 0.88 2.35 16.72
CA TYR A 256 1.38 1.50 15.65
C TYR A 256 1.12 2.14 14.29
N HIS A 257 1.96 1.76 13.32
CA HIS A 257 1.74 1.97 11.91
C HIS A 257 1.52 0.62 11.23
N PHE A 258 0.32 0.38 10.73
CA PHE A 258 0.00 -0.81 9.96
C PHE A 258 0.36 -0.59 8.50
N ALA A 259 1.37 -1.29 8.02
CA ALA A 259 1.75 -1.30 6.61
C ALA A 259 1.17 -2.54 5.93
N ASN A 260 0.55 -2.40 4.76
CA ASN A 260 0.08 -3.54 3.95
C ASN A 260 1.25 -4.26 3.24
N SER A 261 2.42 -4.32 3.87
CA SER A 261 3.59 -5.08 3.42
C SER A 261 3.59 -6.47 4.01
N ASN A 262 4.14 -7.43 3.27
CA ASN A 262 4.36 -8.79 3.78
C ASN A 262 5.86 -9.12 3.62
N PRO A 263 6.61 -9.41 4.69
CA PRO A 263 8.06 -9.56 4.64
C PRO A 263 8.53 -10.78 3.82
N TYR A 264 7.66 -11.74 3.54
CA TYR A 264 7.96 -12.90 2.70
C TYR A 264 7.69 -12.65 1.21
N LEU A 265 6.94 -11.59 0.88
CA LEU A 265 6.65 -11.16 -0.48
C LEU A 265 7.50 -9.94 -0.88
N ASP A 266 7.62 -8.96 0.01
CA ASP A 266 8.17 -7.63 -0.21
C ASP A 266 9.71 -7.60 -0.24
N PHE A 267 10.28 -6.43 -0.58
CA PHE A 267 11.67 -6.13 -0.35
C PHE A 267 11.97 -6.17 1.14
N VAL A 268 13.04 -6.89 1.51
CA VAL A 268 13.53 -6.89 2.88
C VAL A 268 14.08 -5.49 3.17
N VAL A 269 13.45 -4.78 4.10
CA VAL A 269 13.85 -3.43 4.54
C VAL A 269 14.03 -3.43 6.06
N PRO A 270 14.99 -2.66 6.60
CA PRO A 270 15.05 -2.39 8.03
C PRO A 270 13.77 -1.68 8.48
N THR A 271 13.25 -2.10 9.63
CA THR A 271 12.03 -1.54 10.21
C THR A 271 12.11 -1.56 11.74
N ILE A 272 11.13 -0.93 12.40
CA ILE A 272 11.03 -0.84 13.86
C ILE A 272 9.74 -1.51 14.34
N PRO A 273 9.65 -1.94 15.61
CA PRO A 273 8.44 -2.60 16.14
C PRO A 273 7.15 -1.76 16.07
N LYS A 274 7.26 -0.43 15.93
CA LYS A 274 6.11 0.45 15.66
C LYS A 274 5.45 0.17 14.30
N VAL A 275 6.22 -0.28 13.31
CA VAL A 275 5.75 -0.57 11.95
C VAL A 275 5.40 -2.07 11.87
N VAL A 276 4.11 -2.37 11.76
CA VAL A 276 3.58 -3.72 11.75
C VAL A 276 3.21 -4.11 10.32
N PRO A 277 3.89 -5.10 9.71
CA PRO A 277 3.62 -5.54 8.35
C PRO A 277 2.42 -6.49 8.33
N ILE A 278 1.22 -5.94 8.13
CA ILE A 278 -0.04 -6.69 8.18
C ILE A 278 -0.40 -7.35 6.84
N GLY A 279 0.42 -7.19 5.80
CA GLY A 279 0.11 -7.62 4.44
C GLY A 279 -0.32 -9.08 4.31
N GLY A 280 -1.43 -9.31 3.62
CA GLY A 280 -2.06 -10.63 3.50
C GLY A 280 -3.22 -10.89 4.45
N TYR A 281 -3.55 -9.96 5.36
CA TYR A 281 -4.72 -10.07 6.26
C TYR A 281 -6.06 -10.21 5.52
N THR A 282 -6.14 -9.74 4.27
CA THR A 282 -7.30 -9.90 3.39
C THR A 282 -7.33 -11.23 2.64
N MET A 283 -6.31 -12.07 2.78
CA MET A 283 -6.13 -13.33 2.04
C MET A 283 -6.63 -14.49 2.90
N ASP A 284 -7.82 -15.00 2.58
CA ASP A 284 -8.35 -16.22 3.19
C ASP A 284 -8.99 -17.10 2.13
N TYR A 285 -8.14 -17.76 1.34
CA TYR A 285 -8.57 -18.60 0.22
C TYR A 285 -9.37 -19.83 0.63
N LYS A 286 -9.31 -20.22 1.91
CA LYS A 286 -10.12 -21.34 2.43
C LYS A 286 -11.60 -20.97 2.54
N GLN A 287 -11.91 -19.68 2.63
CA GLN A 287 -13.28 -19.16 2.77
C GLN A 287 -13.81 -18.53 1.48
N VAL A 288 -13.05 -18.56 0.39
CA VAL A 288 -13.48 -17.97 -0.89
C VAL A 288 -14.56 -18.86 -1.52
N PRO A 289 -15.73 -18.30 -1.87
CA PRO A 289 -16.80 -19.07 -2.50
C PRO A 289 -16.38 -19.55 -3.90
N PRO A 290 -16.89 -20.71 -4.36
CA PRO A 290 -16.64 -21.19 -5.71
C PRO A 290 -17.17 -20.21 -6.76
N VAL A 291 -16.66 -20.33 -7.99
CA VAL A 291 -17.15 -19.57 -9.13
C VAL A 291 -18.62 -19.90 -9.44
N SER A 292 -19.34 -18.97 -10.09
CA SER A 292 -20.73 -19.21 -10.51
C SER A 292 -20.84 -20.34 -11.53
N LYS A 293 -22.03 -20.94 -11.70
CA LYS A 293 -22.27 -21.99 -12.72
C LYS A 293 -21.93 -21.53 -14.14
N GLU A 294 -22.16 -20.25 -14.43
CA GLU A 294 -21.81 -19.65 -15.72
C GLU A 294 -20.29 -19.64 -15.92
N LEU A 295 -19.53 -19.15 -14.94
CA LEU A 295 -18.08 -19.16 -14.99
C LEU A 295 -17.51 -20.57 -15.02
N ASP A 296 -18.10 -21.52 -14.28
CA ASP A 296 -17.71 -22.93 -14.32
C ASP A 296 -17.82 -23.50 -15.75
N THR A 297 -18.92 -23.21 -16.45
CA THR A 297 -19.11 -23.61 -17.84
C THR A 297 -18.05 -22.97 -18.74
N ILE A 298 -17.80 -21.67 -18.59
CA ILE A 298 -16.82 -20.91 -19.37
C ILE A 298 -15.41 -21.48 -19.19
N LEU A 299 -15.02 -21.80 -17.95
CA LEU A 299 -13.69 -22.31 -17.60
C LEU A 299 -13.42 -23.72 -18.15
N ASN A 300 -14.45 -24.45 -18.57
CA ASN A 300 -14.35 -25.79 -19.16
C ASN A 300 -14.28 -25.78 -20.71
N LEU A 301 -14.46 -24.63 -21.37
CA LEU A 301 -14.54 -24.56 -22.83
C LEU A 301 -13.22 -24.85 -23.55
N ARG A 302 -12.08 -24.55 -22.90
CA ARG A 302 -10.75 -24.54 -23.53
C ARG A 302 -9.69 -25.02 -22.54
N PRO A 303 -8.52 -25.50 -23.03
CA PRO A 303 -7.47 -26.03 -22.18
C PRO A 303 -6.79 -24.98 -21.28
N TYR A 304 -6.81 -23.70 -21.68
CA TYR A 304 -6.20 -22.61 -20.90
C TYR A 304 -7.21 -21.50 -20.60
N ASN A 305 -7.16 -20.96 -19.39
CA ASN A 305 -7.96 -19.82 -18.97
C ASN A 305 -7.07 -18.68 -18.46
N VAL A 306 -7.28 -17.47 -18.98
CA VAL A 306 -6.53 -16.26 -18.62
C VAL A 306 -7.50 -15.22 -18.10
N PHE A 307 -7.26 -14.76 -16.86
CA PHE A 307 -8.00 -13.65 -16.29
C PHE A 307 -7.27 -12.32 -16.55
N ILE A 308 -7.98 -11.26 -16.90
CA ILE A 308 -7.42 -9.94 -17.21
C ILE A 308 -8.17 -8.87 -16.41
N SER A 309 -7.43 -8.14 -15.56
CA SER A 309 -7.97 -7.03 -14.77
C SER A 309 -6.91 -5.94 -14.54
N TYR A 310 -7.18 -4.74 -15.05
CA TYR A 310 -6.31 -3.57 -14.88
C TYR A 310 -6.73 -2.66 -13.70
N GLY A 311 -7.53 -3.19 -12.78
CA GLY A 311 -7.99 -2.46 -11.59
C GLY A 311 -9.26 -1.64 -11.83
N THR A 312 -9.57 -0.74 -10.89
CA THR A 312 -10.79 0.08 -10.90
C THR A 312 -10.53 1.54 -11.28
N MET A 313 -9.36 2.08 -10.95
CA MET A 313 -9.02 3.49 -11.17
C MET A 313 -8.66 3.81 -12.62
N VAL A 314 -8.04 2.87 -13.33
CA VAL A 314 -7.67 3.00 -14.75
C VAL A 314 -8.43 1.95 -15.55
N ALA A 315 -9.72 2.23 -15.77
CA ALA A 315 -10.66 1.32 -16.41
C ALA A 315 -10.24 0.94 -17.83
N SER A 316 -10.50 -0.30 -18.24
CA SER A 316 -10.13 -0.82 -19.57
C SER A 316 -10.91 -0.12 -20.69
N LYS A 317 -12.10 0.43 -20.39
CA LYS A 317 -12.87 1.25 -21.34
C LYS A 317 -12.06 2.45 -21.90
N TYR A 318 -11.10 2.95 -21.13
CA TYR A 318 -10.26 4.09 -21.48
C TYR A 318 -8.97 3.73 -22.23
N MET A 319 -8.72 2.45 -22.51
CA MET A 319 -7.59 2.08 -23.36
C MET A 319 -7.64 2.84 -24.70
N PRO A 320 -6.50 3.35 -25.20
CA PRO A 320 -6.38 3.84 -26.56
C PRO A 320 -6.86 2.82 -27.61
N ASP A 321 -7.26 3.29 -28.78
CA ASP A 321 -7.86 2.40 -29.80
C ASP A 321 -6.83 1.42 -30.39
N ASP A 322 -5.57 1.81 -30.53
CA ASP A 322 -4.48 0.91 -30.90
C ASP A 322 -4.25 -0.20 -29.85
N TYR A 323 -4.43 0.11 -28.56
CA TYR A 323 -4.32 -0.88 -27.48
C TYR A 323 -5.49 -1.86 -27.55
N LYS A 324 -6.72 -1.36 -27.74
CA LYS A 324 -7.91 -2.20 -27.93
C LYS A 324 -7.75 -3.13 -29.15
N HIS A 325 -7.25 -2.60 -30.27
CA HIS A 325 -6.99 -3.38 -31.49
C HIS A 325 -5.96 -4.48 -31.25
N ALA A 326 -4.88 -4.17 -30.53
CA ALA A 326 -3.84 -5.13 -30.18
C ALA A 326 -4.38 -6.25 -29.27
N MET A 327 -5.19 -5.92 -28.25
CA MET A 327 -5.84 -6.91 -27.40
C MET A 327 -6.78 -7.82 -28.20
N ILE A 328 -7.58 -7.26 -29.12
CA ILE A 328 -8.44 -8.06 -30.03
C ILE A 328 -7.60 -9.01 -30.88
N ASN A 329 -6.47 -8.55 -31.44
CA ASN A 329 -5.56 -9.40 -32.21
C ASN A 329 -4.92 -10.49 -31.36
N LEU A 330 -4.52 -10.18 -30.12
CA LEU A 330 -4.03 -11.17 -29.16
C LEU A 330 -5.06 -12.28 -28.96
N PHE A 331 -6.33 -11.93 -28.73
CA PHE A 331 -7.39 -12.92 -28.52
C PHE A 331 -7.63 -13.79 -29.76
N LYS A 332 -7.72 -13.16 -30.95
CA LYS A 332 -7.91 -13.87 -32.23
C LYS A 332 -6.83 -14.91 -32.50
N HIS A 333 -5.58 -14.65 -32.14
CA HIS A 333 -4.45 -15.55 -32.43
C HIS A 333 -4.18 -16.58 -31.32
N ASN A 334 -4.97 -16.60 -30.24
CA ASN A 334 -4.84 -17.54 -29.13
C ASN A 334 -6.19 -18.26 -28.86
N GLN A 335 -6.76 -18.89 -29.88
CA GLN A 335 -8.09 -19.53 -29.83
C GLN A 335 -8.21 -20.72 -28.88
N ASN A 336 -7.09 -21.29 -28.44
CA ASN A 336 -7.03 -22.34 -27.41
C ASN A 336 -7.09 -21.79 -25.98
N VAL A 337 -7.21 -20.47 -25.81
CA VAL A 337 -7.28 -19.79 -24.51
C VAL A 337 -8.65 -19.12 -24.35
N THR A 338 -9.32 -19.36 -23.22
CA THR A 338 -10.47 -18.57 -22.77
C THR A 338 -9.99 -17.35 -22.00
N PHE A 339 -10.37 -16.15 -22.42
CA PHE A 339 -10.03 -14.89 -21.77
C PHE A 339 -11.22 -14.35 -20.98
N LEU A 340 -11.04 -14.11 -19.68
CA LEU A 340 -11.99 -13.43 -18.81
C LEU A 340 -11.50 -12.00 -18.62
N TRP A 341 -12.04 -11.03 -19.35
CA TRP A 341 -11.53 -9.65 -19.35
C TRP A 341 -12.50 -8.67 -18.68
N LYS A 342 -12.07 -8.11 -17.54
CA LYS A 342 -12.81 -7.04 -16.86
C LYS A 342 -12.86 -5.80 -17.74
N TYR A 343 -14.06 -5.46 -18.22
CA TYR A 343 -14.30 -4.37 -19.16
C TYR A 343 -15.61 -3.63 -18.85
N GLU A 344 -15.51 -2.33 -18.58
CA GLU A 344 -16.61 -1.54 -18.02
C GLU A 344 -17.70 -1.16 -19.04
N ASN A 345 -17.41 -1.28 -20.33
CA ASN A 345 -18.31 -0.88 -21.41
C ASN A 345 -18.48 -1.96 -22.50
N ALA A 346 -18.81 -3.19 -22.09
CA ALA A 346 -18.96 -4.34 -22.99
C ALA A 346 -20.09 -4.13 -24.04
N GLU A 347 -21.04 -3.25 -23.76
CA GLU A 347 -22.21 -3.01 -24.60
C GLU A 347 -21.92 -2.15 -25.85
N LYS A 348 -20.76 -1.50 -25.91
CA LYS A 348 -20.41 -0.63 -27.05
C LYS A 348 -20.36 -1.43 -28.35
N LYS A 349 -21.09 -0.99 -29.37
CA LYS A 349 -21.23 -1.67 -30.69
C LYS A 349 -19.91 -2.20 -31.25
N TYR A 350 -18.89 -1.34 -31.31
CA TYR A 350 -17.55 -1.71 -31.78
C TYR A 350 -16.94 -2.91 -31.03
N ILE A 351 -17.10 -2.95 -29.70
CA ILE A 351 -16.61 -4.06 -28.87
C ILE A 351 -17.40 -5.32 -29.17
N LYS A 352 -18.74 -5.25 -29.20
CA LYS A 352 -19.57 -6.41 -29.54
C LYS A 352 -19.26 -7.01 -30.91
N GLU A 353 -18.95 -6.18 -31.90
CA GLU A 353 -18.71 -6.62 -33.28
C GLU A 353 -17.30 -7.20 -33.51
N ASN A 354 -16.33 -6.90 -32.64
CA ASN A 354 -14.92 -7.27 -32.87
C ASN A 354 -14.34 -8.24 -31.85
N ILE A 355 -15.01 -8.46 -30.71
CA ILE A 355 -14.56 -9.38 -29.67
C ILE A 355 -14.76 -10.84 -30.12
N PRO A 356 -13.71 -11.68 -30.12
CA PRO A 356 -13.82 -13.08 -30.51
C PRO A 356 -14.57 -13.94 -29.47
N GLU A 357 -15.06 -15.11 -29.90
CA GLU A 357 -15.82 -16.05 -29.04
C GLU A 357 -15.03 -16.60 -27.85
N ASN A 358 -13.70 -16.52 -27.87
CA ASN A 358 -12.86 -16.96 -26.76
C ASN A 358 -12.67 -15.91 -25.67
N VAL A 359 -13.44 -14.82 -25.69
CA VAL A 359 -13.34 -13.71 -24.74
C VAL A 359 -14.70 -13.46 -24.09
N HIS A 360 -14.70 -13.43 -22.76
CA HIS A 360 -15.87 -13.16 -21.95
C HIS A 360 -15.64 -11.86 -21.19
N LEU A 361 -16.50 -10.87 -21.43
CA LEU A 361 -16.42 -9.55 -20.83
C LEU A 361 -17.38 -9.44 -19.65
N SER A 362 -16.93 -8.81 -18.57
CA SER A 362 -17.82 -8.36 -17.49
C SER A 362 -17.30 -7.06 -16.88
N LYS A 363 -18.21 -6.22 -16.38
CA LYS A 363 -17.83 -5.03 -15.60
C LYS A 363 -17.16 -5.42 -14.28
N TRP A 364 -17.52 -6.59 -13.74
CA TRP A 364 -16.99 -7.09 -12.48
C TRP A 364 -16.89 -8.63 -12.52
N PHE A 365 -15.77 -9.16 -12.05
CA PHE A 365 -15.56 -10.59 -11.84
C PHE A 365 -15.30 -10.85 -10.36
N PRO A 366 -15.70 -12.02 -9.82
CA PRO A 366 -15.29 -12.45 -8.49
C PRO A 366 -13.81 -12.86 -8.52
N GLN A 367 -12.92 -11.87 -8.51
CA GLN A 367 -11.48 -12.04 -8.74
C GLN A 367 -10.85 -13.06 -7.77
N GLN A 368 -11.17 -13.02 -6.48
CA GLN A 368 -10.66 -13.99 -5.52
C GLN A 368 -11.11 -15.42 -5.85
N SER A 369 -12.37 -15.63 -6.23
CA SER A 369 -12.90 -16.94 -6.64
C SER A 369 -12.24 -17.46 -7.91
N LEU A 370 -12.02 -16.59 -8.90
CA LEU A 370 -11.30 -16.95 -10.13
C LEU A 370 -9.84 -17.32 -9.85
N LEU A 371 -9.15 -16.54 -9.02
CA LEU A 371 -7.76 -16.84 -8.67
C LEU A 371 -7.65 -18.09 -7.78
N ALA A 372 -8.67 -18.41 -6.98
CA ALA A 372 -8.72 -19.67 -6.24
C ALA A 372 -8.94 -20.90 -7.14
N ASP A 373 -9.59 -20.74 -8.29
CA ASP A 373 -9.91 -21.85 -9.20
C ASP A 373 -8.66 -22.35 -9.93
N LYS A 374 -8.39 -23.65 -9.84
CA LYS A 374 -7.19 -24.27 -10.43
C LYS A 374 -7.15 -24.18 -11.97
N ARG A 375 -8.29 -24.02 -12.64
CA ARG A 375 -8.39 -23.92 -14.11
C ARG A 375 -7.92 -22.58 -14.65
N VAL A 376 -7.88 -21.53 -13.83
CA VAL A 376 -7.30 -20.24 -14.22
C VAL A 376 -5.77 -20.37 -14.19
N ASN A 377 -5.13 -20.31 -15.34
CA ASN A 377 -3.69 -20.58 -15.47
C ASN A 377 -2.84 -19.34 -15.24
N LEU A 378 -3.33 -18.17 -15.68
CA LEU A 378 -2.55 -16.95 -15.71
C LEU A 378 -3.42 -15.72 -15.46
N PHE A 379 -2.87 -14.77 -14.70
CA PHE A 379 -3.51 -13.48 -14.43
C PHE A 379 -2.73 -12.34 -15.08
N ILE A 380 -3.35 -11.63 -16.03
CA ILE A 380 -2.83 -10.36 -16.56
C ILE A 380 -3.38 -9.23 -15.71
N THR A 381 -2.49 -8.50 -15.04
CA THR A 381 -2.88 -7.46 -14.07
C THR A 381 -2.04 -6.21 -14.18
N HIS A 382 -2.60 -5.08 -13.79
CA HIS A 382 -1.85 -3.84 -13.62
C HIS A 382 -0.82 -3.85 -12.47
N GLY A 383 -0.86 -4.84 -11.57
CA GLY A 383 0.08 -4.92 -10.45
C GLY A 383 -0.27 -4.05 -9.24
N GLY A 384 -1.53 -3.62 -9.09
CA GLY A 384 -1.99 -3.00 -7.84
C GLY A 384 -1.81 -3.96 -6.65
N LEU A 385 -1.47 -3.42 -5.48
CA LEU A 385 -0.98 -4.23 -4.35
C LEU A 385 -1.96 -5.34 -3.92
N GLY A 386 -3.26 -5.06 -3.89
CA GLY A 386 -4.27 -6.07 -3.58
C GLY A 386 -4.28 -7.24 -4.58
N SER A 387 -4.27 -6.96 -5.88
CA SER A 387 -4.18 -7.99 -6.93
C SER A 387 -2.86 -8.76 -6.88
N THR A 388 -1.78 -8.08 -6.51
CA THR A 388 -0.45 -8.68 -6.31
C THR A 388 -0.45 -9.68 -5.15
N MET A 389 -1.02 -9.33 -3.99
CA MET A 389 -1.21 -10.28 -2.89
C MET A 389 -2.10 -11.44 -3.30
N GLU A 390 -3.22 -11.16 -3.96
CA GLU A 390 -4.16 -12.20 -4.39
C GLU A 390 -3.48 -13.23 -5.31
N LEU A 391 -2.72 -12.77 -6.31
CA LEU A 391 -1.95 -13.62 -7.21
C LEU A 391 -0.94 -14.49 -6.44
N ALA A 392 -0.17 -13.88 -5.53
CA ALA A 392 0.89 -14.56 -4.80
C ALA A 392 0.35 -15.65 -3.85
N TYR A 393 -0.71 -15.36 -3.10
CA TYR A 393 -1.31 -16.32 -2.17
C TYR A 393 -2.07 -17.45 -2.89
N ALA A 394 -2.60 -17.18 -4.09
CA ALA A 394 -3.36 -18.14 -4.90
C ALA A 394 -2.49 -19.09 -5.74
N ALA A 395 -1.15 -19.01 -5.62
CA ALA A 395 -0.22 -19.78 -6.45
C ALA A 395 -0.42 -19.57 -7.96
N LYS A 396 -0.74 -18.34 -8.39
CA LYS A 396 -0.94 -18.02 -9.80
C LYS A 396 0.28 -17.39 -10.44
N THR A 397 0.48 -17.70 -11.72
CA THR A 397 1.42 -16.97 -12.57
C THR A 397 0.76 -15.71 -13.14
N GLY A 398 1.56 -14.77 -13.62
CA GLY A 398 0.98 -13.56 -14.21
C GLY A 398 1.88 -12.72 -15.10
N ILE A 399 1.23 -11.95 -15.96
CA ILE A 399 1.86 -10.86 -16.70
C ILE A 399 1.44 -9.57 -16.00
N VAL A 400 2.41 -8.87 -15.42
CA VAL A 400 2.13 -7.62 -14.71
C VAL A 400 2.44 -6.45 -15.62
N THR A 401 1.45 -5.61 -15.89
CA THR A 401 1.54 -4.44 -16.78
C THR A 401 1.27 -3.15 -16.01
N PRO A 402 2.29 -2.59 -15.33
CA PRO A 402 2.13 -1.37 -14.53
C PRO A 402 1.62 -0.19 -15.34
N LEU A 403 0.64 0.53 -14.79
CA LEU A 403 0.04 1.72 -15.40
C LEU A 403 0.47 3.01 -14.66
N PHE A 404 0.47 3.00 -13.33
CA PHE A 404 0.75 4.19 -12.51
C PHE A 404 1.21 3.87 -11.08
N ALA A 405 1.64 4.91 -10.35
CA ALA A 405 1.95 4.88 -8.91
C ALA A 405 2.96 3.77 -8.52
N GLU A 406 2.65 2.99 -7.50
CA GLU A 406 3.53 1.97 -6.91
C GLU A 406 3.53 0.64 -7.69
N GLN A 407 2.70 0.53 -8.74
CA GLN A 407 2.55 -0.70 -9.53
C GLN A 407 3.85 -1.22 -10.14
N PRO A 408 4.79 -0.40 -10.65
CA PRO A 408 6.05 -0.93 -11.15
C PRO A 408 6.90 -1.55 -10.04
N SER A 409 6.91 -0.96 -8.84
CA SER A 409 7.59 -1.54 -7.67
C SER A 409 6.94 -2.86 -7.25
N ASN A 410 5.60 -2.95 -7.23
CA ASN A 410 4.89 -4.21 -6.95
C ASN A 410 5.18 -5.29 -8.00
N ALA A 411 5.30 -4.90 -9.28
CA ALA A 411 5.63 -5.82 -10.37
C ALA A 411 7.04 -6.40 -10.19
N GLN A 412 8.03 -5.55 -9.88
CA GLN A 412 9.39 -6.01 -9.55
C GLN A 412 9.42 -6.87 -8.29
N MET A 413 8.60 -6.52 -7.30
CA MET A 413 8.46 -7.30 -6.08
C MET A 413 8.04 -8.75 -6.37
N LEU A 414 7.03 -8.95 -7.22
CA LEU A 414 6.60 -10.29 -7.65
C LEU A 414 7.63 -10.96 -8.56
N ALA A 415 8.19 -10.23 -9.53
CA ALA A 415 9.10 -10.78 -10.54
C ALA A 415 10.34 -11.43 -9.91
N ARG A 416 10.83 -10.90 -8.77
CA ARG A 416 11.95 -11.50 -8.03
C ARG A 416 11.72 -12.96 -7.64
N HIS A 417 10.46 -13.34 -7.40
CA HIS A 417 10.08 -14.67 -6.97
C HIS A 417 9.96 -15.63 -8.15
N GLY A 418 10.05 -15.13 -9.39
CA GLY A 418 10.07 -15.95 -10.61
C GLY A 418 8.69 -16.39 -11.11
N SER A 419 7.59 -15.95 -10.47
CA SER A 419 6.22 -16.34 -10.84
C SER A 419 5.56 -15.44 -11.89
N VAL A 420 6.14 -14.28 -12.18
CA VAL A 420 5.58 -13.29 -13.11
C VAL A 420 6.61 -12.70 -14.06
N GLU A 421 6.11 -12.12 -15.15
CA GLU A 421 6.89 -11.29 -16.06
C GLU A 421 6.33 -9.87 -16.07
N VAL A 422 7.21 -8.86 -16.05
CA VAL A 422 6.82 -7.45 -16.13
C VAL A 422 6.74 -7.04 -17.60
N TYR A 423 5.58 -6.52 -18.00
CA TYR A 423 5.29 -6.11 -19.36
C TYR A 423 5.03 -4.60 -19.41
N SER A 424 5.72 -3.89 -20.31
CA SER A 424 5.54 -2.44 -20.43
C SER A 424 4.17 -2.11 -21.01
N LYS A 425 3.48 -1.13 -20.44
CA LYS A 425 2.24 -0.62 -21.03
C LYS A 425 2.44 -0.08 -22.45
N HIS A 426 3.64 0.44 -22.75
CA HIS A 426 4.00 0.94 -24.08
C HIS A 426 4.19 -0.17 -25.11
N ASP A 427 4.31 -1.43 -24.67
CA ASP A 427 4.41 -2.58 -25.56
C ASP A 427 3.04 -3.16 -25.95
N ILE A 428 1.94 -2.77 -25.28
CA ILE A 428 0.59 -3.29 -25.55
C ILE A 428 0.21 -3.27 -27.04
N PRO A 429 0.50 -2.22 -27.84
CA PRO A 429 0.24 -2.23 -29.28
C PRO A 429 0.88 -3.39 -30.04
N ASN A 430 1.99 -3.95 -29.52
CA ASN A 430 2.68 -5.09 -30.09
C ASN A 430 2.07 -6.41 -29.58
N TRP A 431 0.90 -6.76 -30.13
CA TRP A 431 0.18 -7.98 -29.77
C TRP A 431 0.99 -9.26 -29.96
N LYS A 432 1.94 -9.30 -30.91
CA LYS A 432 2.80 -10.47 -31.16
C LYS A 432 3.73 -10.69 -29.96
N LYS A 433 4.39 -9.63 -29.49
CA LYS A 433 5.24 -9.68 -28.29
C LYS A 433 4.45 -10.16 -27.07
N GLN A 434 3.23 -9.66 -26.88
CA GLN A 434 2.37 -10.11 -25.78
C GLN A 434 1.93 -11.58 -25.95
N SER A 435 1.61 -12.00 -27.17
CA SER A 435 1.22 -13.37 -27.49
C SER A 435 2.36 -14.37 -27.26
N ASP A 436 3.59 -14.00 -27.57
CA ASP A 436 4.76 -14.85 -27.35
C ASP A 436 5.05 -14.99 -25.84
N LEU A 437 4.92 -13.89 -25.09
CA LEU A 437 5.04 -13.90 -23.64
C LEU A 437 3.92 -14.75 -22.99
N LEU A 438 2.68 -14.59 -23.45
CA LEU A 438 1.54 -15.38 -22.98
C LEU A 438 1.80 -16.88 -23.16
N ARG A 439 2.21 -17.31 -24.35
CA ARG A 439 2.51 -18.71 -24.64
C ARG A 439 3.66 -19.23 -23.79
N LYS A 440 4.74 -18.46 -23.64
CA LYS A 440 5.87 -18.79 -22.77
C LYS A 440 5.39 -19.07 -21.34
N MET A 441 4.59 -18.17 -20.77
CA MET A 441 4.14 -18.28 -19.38
C MET A 441 3.10 -19.39 -19.15
N LEU A 442 2.31 -19.75 -20.15
CA LEU A 442 1.36 -20.87 -20.06
C LEU A 442 2.05 -22.24 -20.15
N ILE A 443 3.22 -22.33 -20.79
CA ILE A 443 3.90 -23.61 -21.09
C ILE A 443 5.09 -23.87 -20.17
N ASP A 444 5.87 -22.84 -19.84
CA ASP A 444 7.10 -23.00 -19.04
C ASP A 444 6.76 -23.20 -17.55
N GLU A 445 6.87 -24.44 -17.08
CA GLU A 445 6.49 -24.84 -15.72
C GLU A 445 7.26 -24.09 -14.63
N LYS A 446 8.42 -23.49 -14.93
CA LYS A 446 9.22 -22.77 -13.92
C LYS A 446 8.42 -21.66 -13.23
N TYR A 447 7.53 -20.99 -13.96
CA TYR A 447 6.70 -19.91 -13.40
C TYR A 447 5.71 -20.48 -12.38
N GLN A 448 5.10 -21.62 -12.70
CA GLN A 448 4.14 -22.26 -11.80
C GLN A 448 4.83 -22.89 -10.59
N ILE A 449 6.02 -23.47 -10.75
CA ILE A 449 6.86 -23.97 -9.65
C ILE A 449 7.19 -22.82 -8.68
N ALA A 450 7.63 -21.68 -9.21
CA ALA A 450 7.89 -20.47 -8.44
C ALA A 450 6.63 -19.94 -7.73
N ALA A 451 5.50 -19.88 -8.43
CA ALA A 451 4.22 -19.44 -7.86
C ALA A 451 3.75 -20.34 -6.71
N ASN A 452 3.84 -21.66 -6.89
CA ASN A 452 3.52 -22.65 -5.86
C ASN A 452 4.41 -22.46 -4.63
N ARG A 453 5.73 -22.29 -4.84
CA ARG A 453 6.68 -22.09 -3.74
C ARG A 453 6.38 -20.82 -2.95
N LEU A 454 6.11 -19.71 -3.63
CA LEU A 454 5.77 -18.45 -2.97
C LEU A 454 4.45 -18.57 -2.18
N ALA A 455 3.41 -19.14 -2.78
CA ALA A 455 2.14 -19.36 -2.09
C ALA A 455 2.29 -20.27 -0.88
N GLU A 456 3.11 -21.32 -0.96
CA GLU A 456 3.40 -22.21 0.17
C GLU A 456 4.03 -21.44 1.34
N ILE A 457 5.01 -20.56 1.06
CA ILE A 457 5.63 -19.70 2.08
C ILE A 457 4.59 -18.77 2.70
N LEU A 458 3.77 -18.11 1.88
CA LEU A 458 2.79 -17.13 2.34
C LEU A 458 1.65 -17.76 3.15
N ASN A 459 1.18 -18.95 2.77
CA ASN A 459 0.11 -19.64 3.49
C ASN A 459 0.59 -20.32 4.80
N HIS A 460 1.90 -20.49 4.98
CA HIS A 460 2.51 -21.12 6.16
C HIS A 460 3.44 -20.16 6.92
N GLN A 461 3.13 -18.86 6.91
CA GLN A 461 3.85 -17.88 7.71
C GLN A 461 3.75 -18.23 9.21
N PRO A 462 4.82 -18.00 10.01
CA PRO A 462 4.82 -18.30 11.44
C PRO A 462 3.72 -17.58 12.24
N ILE A 463 3.34 -16.38 11.79
CA ILE A 463 2.25 -15.59 12.38
C ILE A 463 1.27 -15.27 11.27
N ASN A 464 -0.01 -15.55 11.52
CA ASN A 464 -1.06 -15.20 10.58
C ASN A 464 -1.18 -13.66 10.47
N PRO A 465 -1.20 -13.07 9.27
CA PRO A 465 -1.40 -11.63 9.10
C PRO A 465 -2.66 -11.07 9.77
N LYS A 466 -3.75 -11.85 9.84
CA LYS A 466 -4.94 -11.49 10.61
C LYS A 466 -4.59 -11.32 12.11
N ASP A 467 -3.87 -12.27 12.69
CA ASP A 467 -3.46 -12.17 14.10
C ASP A 467 -2.59 -10.94 14.37
N LEU A 468 -1.76 -10.52 13.41
CA LEU A 468 -0.97 -9.28 13.53
C LEU A 468 -1.91 -8.07 13.69
N VAL A 469 -2.94 -7.94 12.84
CA VAL A 469 -3.92 -6.85 12.94
C VAL A 469 -4.59 -6.86 14.31
N LEU A 470 -5.16 -8.00 14.71
CA LEU A 470 -5.97 -8.11 15.93
C LEU A 470 -5.14 -7.86 17.20
N LYS A 471 -4.02 -8.57 17.35
CA LYS A 471 -3.20 -8.49 18.57
C LYS A 471 -2.61 -7.10 18.78
N HIS A 472 -2.20 -6.41 17.71
CA HIS A 472 -1.68 -5.04 17.83
C HIS A 472 -2.79 -4.02 18.06
N ALA A 473 -3.99 -4.23 17.49
CA ALA A 473 -5.15 -3.38 17.75
C ALA A 473 -5.61 -3.49 19.22
N GLU A 474 -5.73 -4.70 19.75
CA GLU A 474 -6.05 -4.94 21.16
C GLU A 474 -4.96 -4.42 22.10
N ASN A 475 -3.69 -4.55 21.72
CA ASN A 475 -2.58 -4.01 22.51
C ASN A 475 -2.63 -2.47 22.55
N ALA A 476 -2.91 -1.82 21.42
CA ALA A 476 -3.12 -0.38 21.38
C ALA A 476 -4.31 0.07 22.22
N ALA A 477 -5.42 -0.67 22.18
CA ALA A 477 -6.60 -0.39 23.01
C ALA A 477 -6.29 -0.48 24.50
N ARG A 478 -5.45 -1.45 24.88
CA ARG A 478 -5.09 -1.69 26.28
C ARG A 478 -4.12 -0.66 26.86
N PHE A 479 -3.20 -0.16 26.06
CA PHE A 479 -2.04 0.61 26.55
C PHE A 479 -1.94 2.04 25.99
N GLY A 480 -2.76 2.40 25.01
CA GLY A 480 -2.76 3.74 24.43
C GLY A 480 -1.47 4.06 23.67
N LYS A 481 -1.01 5.31 23.77
CA LYS A 481 0.23 5.79 23.17
C LYS A 481 1.45 5.08 23.78
N MET A 482 2.41 4.70 22.94
CA MET A 482 3.65 4.01 23.36
C MET A 482 4.92 4.73 22.89
N PRO A 483 5.39 5.75 23.63
CA PRO A 483 6.60 6.49 23.27
C PRO A 483 7.85 5.59 23.17
N SER A 484 7.91 4.50 23.94
CA SER A 484 9.03 3.55 23.95
C SER A 484 9.26 2.84 22.60
N LEU A 485 8.26 2.79 21.72
CA LEU A 485 8.40 2.25 20.35
C LEU A 485 8.95 3.28 19.35
N THR A 486 9.27 4.48 19.82
CA THR A 486 9.70 5.60 18.98
C THR A 486 11.17 5.92 19.28
N PRO A 487 12.08 5.72 18.32
CA PRO A 487 13.49 6.00 18.55
C PRO A 487 13.76 7.50 18.62
N PHE A 488 14.69 7.91 19.49
CA PHE A 488 15.17 9.31 19.58
C PHE A 488 15.79 9.81 18.27
N ALA A 489 16.26 8.89 17.42
CA ALA A 489 16.80 9.19 16.10
C ALA A 489 15.82 10.00 15.21
N LYS A 490 14.51 9.96 15.48
CA LYS A 490 13.54 10.79 14.74
C LYS A 490 13.71 12.30 14.97
N ASP A 491 14.24 12.67 16.14
CA ASP A 491 14.40 14.07 16.57
C ASP A 491 15.80 14.61 16.21
N MET A 492 16.69 13.76 15.69
CA MET A 492 18.03 14.13 15.25
C MET A 492 17.99 14.95 13.95
N GLY A 493 18.89 15.92 13.85
CA GLY A 493 19.13 16.63 12.59
C GLY A 493 19.81 15.73 11.54
N PHE A 494 19.79 16.17 10.27
CA PHE A 494 20.42 15.42 9.18
C PHE A 494 21.90 15.10 9.42
N LEU A 495 22.67 16.03 10.00
CA LEU A 495 24.09 15.83 10.28
C LEU A 495 24.33 14.76 11.33
N GLU A 496 23.60 14.83 12.46
CA GLU A 496 23.71 13.90 13.58
C GLU A 496 23.23 12.50 13.19
N PHE A 497 22.09 12.39 12.50
CA PHE A 497 21.53 11.10 12.08
C PHE A 497 22.52 10.28 11.23
N TYR A 498 23.28 10.95 10.35
CA TYR A 498 24.29 10.32 9.49
C TYR A 498 25.72 10.41 10.06
N ASN A 499 25.90 10.92 11.28
CA ASN A 499 27.20 11.16 11.93
C ASN A 499 28.19 11.93 11.03
N LEU A 500 27.70 12.85 10.21
CA LEU A 500 28.52 13.62 9.26
C LEU A 500 29.45 14.59 9.97
N ASP A 501 29.01 15.13 11.10
CA ASP A 501 29.82 15.90 12.04
C ASP A 501 31.03 15.09 12.54
N ILE A 502 30.83 13.86 13.00
CA ILE A 502 31.89 12.95 13.44
C ILE A 502 32.85 12.65 12.29
N ILE A 503 32.33 12.36 11.09
CA ILE A 503 33.15 12.11 9.90
C ILE A 503 34.03 13.32 9.58
N VAL A 504 33.47 14.53 9.62
CA VAL A 504 34.22 15.77 9.40
C VAL A 504 35.33 15.92 10.45
N TYR A 505 35.05 15.70 11.74
CA TYR A 505 36.08 15.73 12.79
C TYR A 505 37.21 14.72 12.54
N CYS A 506 36.87 13.49 12.14
CA CYS A 506 37.84 12.45 11.81
C CYS A 506 38.73 12.83 10.61
N ILE A 507 38.14 13.37 9.55
CA ILE A 507 38.88 13.84 8.36
C ILE A 507 39.80 15.00 8.73
N SER A 508 39.29 15.99 9.46
CA SER A 508 40.08 17.14 9.93
C SER A 508 41.27 16.70 10.79
N PHE A 509 41.06 15.76 11.72
CA PHE A 509 42.13 15.20 12.54
C PHE A 509 43.18 14.45 11.71
N ALA A 510 42.76 13.62 10.75
CA ALA A 510 43.66 12.90 9.86
C ALA A 510 44.51 13.86 9.01
N LEU A 511 43.91 14.91 8.44
CA LEU A 511 44.62 15.94 7.69
C LEU A 511 45.62 16.70 8.56
N PHE A 512 45.26 17.04 9.80
CA PHE A 512 46.16 17.67 10.75
C PHE A 512 47.36 16.77 11.11
N ALA A 513 47.12 15.48 11.34
CA ALA A 513 48.18 14.51 11.61
C ALA A 513 49.13 14.33 10.41
N ILE A 514 48.58 14.24 9.19
CA ILE A 514 49.37 14.18 7.96
C ILE A 514 50.23 15.44 7.81
N TYR A 515 49.64 16.62 8.02
CA TYR A 515 50.37 17.89 7.98
C TYR A 515 51.51 17.92 9.00
N GLY A 516 51.23 17.54 10.26
CA GLY A 516 52.25 17.45 11.32
C GLY A 516 53.36 16.46 11.00
N ALA A 517 53.05 15.32 10.38
CA ALA A 517 54.04 14.35 9.94
C ALA A 517 54.92 14.89 8.81
N ILE A 518 54.34 15.61 7.84
CA ILE A 518 55.07 16.27 6.75
C ILE A 518 56.02 17.33 7.32
N GLU A 519 55.53 18.21 8.20
CA GLU A 519 56.37 19.24 8.83
C GLU A 519 57.50 18.63 9.67
N THR A 520 57.21 17.59 10.45
CA THR A 520 58.22 16.86 11.22
C THR A 520 59.27 16.22 10.30
N PHE A 521 58.84 15.59 9.21
CA PHE A 521 59.75 15.01 8.21
C PHE A 521 60.63 16.08 7.55
N LEU A 522 60.04 17.23 7.16
CA LEU A 522 60.78 18.36 6.58
C LEU A 522 61.76 18.97 7.59
N PHE A 523 61.38 19.09 8.85
CA PHE A 523 62.24 19.54 9.94
C PHE A 523 63.42 18.59 10.15
N VAL A 524 63.15 17.28 10.28
CA VAL A 524 64.18 16.25 10.43
C VAL A 524 65.14 16.27 9.23
N LYS A 525 64.61 16.36 8.00
CA LYS A 525 65.42 16.48 6.78
C LYS A 525 66.31 17.72 6.82
N LYS A 526 65.79 18.89 7.23
CA LYS A 526 66.60 20.11 7.41
C LYS A 526 67.74 19.87 8.41
N CYS A 527 67.45 19.30 9.58
CA CYS A 527 68.46 19.00 10.61
C CYS A 527 69.57 18.06 10.11
N PHE A 528 69.24 17.04 9.32
CA PHE A 528 70.23 16.11 8.75
C PHE A 528 71.04 16.72 7.60
N VAL A 529 70.47 17.64 6.80
CA VAL A 529 71.20 18.34 5.73
C VAL A 529 72.18 19.38 6.31
N THR A 530 71.83 20.07 7.39
CA THR A 530 72.74 21.03 8.06
C THR A 530 73.92 20.38 8.80
N ARG A 531 73.88 19.07 9.08
CA ARG A 531 74.98 18.36 9.77
C ARG A 531 76.12 17.90 8.86
N ARG A 532 76.03 18.10 7.53
CA ARG A 532 77.08 17.74 6.55
C ARG A 532 77.97 18.93 6.15
N VAL A 533 78.51 19.73 7.10
CA VAL A 533 79.63 20.65 6.80
C VAL A 533 80.54 20.82 8.03
N LYS A 534 81.63 20.03 8.04
CA LYS A 534 83.04 20.30 8.44
C LYS A 534 83.65 19.07 9.11
N THR A 535 84.22 18.20 8.29
CA THR A 535 85.47 17.50 8.62
C THR A 535 86.56 18.17 7.78
N GLU A 536 87.62 18.56 8.47
CA GLU A 536 88.86 19.17 7.93
C GLU A 536 89.52 18.36 6.83
#